data_AF-A0A5J4QX25-F1
#
_entry.id   AF-A0A5J4QX25-F1
#
_cell.length_a   1.000
_cell.length_b   1.000
_cell.length_c   1.000
_cell.angle_alpha   90.00
_cell.angle_beta   90.00
_cell.angle_gamma   90.00
#
_symmetry.space_group_name_H-M   'P 1'
#
loop_
_entity.id
_entity.type
_entity.pdbx_description
1 polymer ?
#
loop_
_entity_poly.entity_id
_entity_poly.type
_entity_poly.pdbx_seq_one_letter_code
_entity_poly.pdbx_strand_id
1 'polypeptide(L)'
;MRIRSLLVIISIFFASFVVVSCLGSDIVIEYSSDDTIYTFELDTVYGVNYAFTIDQIKGKIFNKDSMPVGADTIINKILITKLDVMGYTLTGDSLLIISDSLDLSKTMEKPLQLTVLAPNGVSKKDYEVEVRVHRQKPDSLVWIQKTSYLPEGGSITERPKAVLLNDKILVYTPDRQVYWASLNKGNEGAWNRGVTTDLPVTANLSSMLAFNDTLYVVTFDDKVLTSADGLSWSEDAGLSGQGIETLIGSFPDMIAGIKHDTEEKKFFCTTTSDLSGLSGWEKGDELPATSPLFPLKSISSTVYKTKTGLWKAFMMGNVDDETNPVSLTPWFSLDGLRWTPVEAPLSSDDAVSYSCSYMSQPSIIRYDDKFYAFGSNFDAFYVSTEGITWSKVNKLVLFPEVFKKRSDYSAVVDKDNYIWIVWGGSGEVWRGRMNKFGFEIK
;
A
#
# COMPACT_ATOMS: atom_id res chain seq x y z
N MET A 1 35.77 8.03 -49.58
CA MET A 1 36.03 9.01 -50.65
C MET A 1 35.27 10.29 -50.29
N ARG A 2 36.00 11.36 -49.94
CA ARG A 2 35.43 12.68 -49.60
C ARG A 2 34.92 13.35 -50.88
N ILE A 3 33.66 13.78 -50.90
CA ILE A 3 33.23 14.90 -51.74
C ILE A 3 32.39 15.84 -50.88
N ARG A 4 32.91 17.05 -50.75
CA ARG A 4 32.24 18.25 -50.22
C ARG A 4 31.41 18.85 -51.35
N SER A 5 30.17 19.27 -51.09
CA SER A 5 29.59 20.40 -51.81
C SER A 5 28.54 21.09 -50.94
N LEU A 6 28.97 22.24 -50.42
CA LEU A 6 28.18 23.29 -49.80
C LEU A 6 27.35 23.99 -50.90
N LEU A 7 26.22 24.59 -50.48
CA LEU A 7 25.43 25.64 -51.15
C LEU A 7 24.42 25.24 -52.24
N VAL A 8 23.19 25.75 -52.00
CA VAL A 8 22.04 25.93 -52.92
C VAL A 8 21.14 24.71 -53.13
N ILE A 9 20.03 24.66 -52.37
CA ILE A 9 18.64 24.81 -52.85
C ILE A 9 17.81 25.16 -51.60
N ILE A 10 17.72 26.47 -51.33
CA ILE A 10 16.60 27.05 -50.57
C ILE A 10 15.61 27.49 -51.64
N SER A 11 14.59 26.69 -51.86
CA SER A 11 13.33 27.11 -52.47
C SER A 11 12.42 25.91 -52.56
N ILE A 12 11.24 26.06 -51.97
CA ILE A 12 9.95 25.39 -52.23
C ILE A 12 9.31 25.07 -50.87
N PHE A 13 8.63 26.08 -50.30
CA PHE A 13 7.22 26.01 -49.88
C PHE A 13 6.87 27.28 -49.10
N PHE A 14 6.28 28.27 -49.77
CA PHE A 14 5.42 29.27 -49.14
C PHE A 14 4.32 29.62 -50.14
N ALA A 15 3.21 28.90 -50.03
CA ALA A 15 1.93 29.33 -50.59
C ALA A 15 1.04 29.71 -49.41
N SER A 16 1.28 30.89 -48.84
CA SER A 16 0.38 31.57 -47.92
C SER A 16 -0.48 32.55 -48.69
N PHE A 17 -1.77 32.61 -48.33
CA PHE A 17 -2.82 33.39 -48.99
C PHE A 17 -2.42 34.87 -49.17
N VAL A 18 -2.48 35.35 -50.41
CA VAL A 18 -2.25 36.75 -50.77
C VAL A 18 -3.58 37.48 -50.74
N VAL A 19 -3.71 38.48 -49.86
CA VAL A 19 -4.75 39.52 -50.00
C VAL A 19 -4.05 40.76 -50.55
N VAL A 20 -4.25 41.04 -51.85
CA VAL A 20 -3.69 42.23 -52.51
C VAL A 20 -4.62 43.43 -52.22
N SER A 21 -4.14 44.38 -51.42
CA SER A 21 -4.71 45.73 -51.36
C SER A 21 -3.92 46.64 -52.29
N CYS A 22 -4.57 47.19 -53.31
CA CYS A 22 -3.98 48.12 -54.27
C CYS A 22 -4.10 49.56 -53.78
N LEU A 23 -3.01 50.15 -53.26
CA LEU A 23 -2.70 51.58 -53.37
C LEU A 23 -1.24 51.79 -52.97
N GLY A 24 -0.50 52.51 -53.81
CA GLY A 24 0.97 52.50 -53.87
C GLY A 24 1.72 52.61 -52.54
N SER A 25 2.50 51.57 -52.24
CA SER A 25 3.66 51.58 -51.37
C SER A 25 4.43 50.28 -51.61
N ASP A 26 5.72 50.25 -51.28
CA ASP A 26 6.56 49.05 -51.31
C ASP A 26 5.82 47.83 -50.75
N ILE A 27 6.00 46.65 -51.34
CA ILE A 27 5.40 45.42 -50.84
C ILE A 27 6.03 45.12 -49.47
N VAL A 28 5.35 45.51 -48.40
CA VAL A 28 5.73 45.13 -47.03
C VAL A 28 5.24 43.71 -46.81
N ILE A 29 6.18 42.76 -46.82
CA ILE A 29 5.89 41.37 -46.44
C ILE A 29 5.89 41.31 -44.91
N GLU A 30 4.70 41.15 -44.32
CA GLU A 30 4.57 40.86 -42.89
C GLU A 30 4.73 39.36 -42.64
N TYR A 31 5.75 39.01 -41.86
CA TYR A 31 5.99 37.65 -41.41
C TYR A 31 5.24 37.38 -40.11
N SER A 32 4.74 36.16 -39.94
CA SER A 32 4.03 35.74 -38.71
C SER A 32 4.92 35.91 -37.49
N SER A 33 4.31 36.39 -36.40
CA SER A 33 4.92 36.47 -35.07
C SER A 33 4.69 35.22 -34.22
N ASP A 34 4.14 34.15 -34.80
CA ASP A 34 3.81 32.92 -34.11
C ASP A 34 5.07 32.12 -33.72
N ASP A 35 5.32 32.07 -32.42
CA ASP A 35 6.42 31.37 -31.76
C ASP A 35 5.95 30.13 -30.98
N THR A 36 4.80 29.56 -31.34
CA THR A 36 4.19 28.46 -30.58
C THR A 36 4.55 27.07 -31.10
N ILE A 37 4.67 26.11 -30.18
CA ILE A 37 4.72 24.68 -30.47
C ILE A 37 3.29 24.13 -30.44
N TYR A 38 2.81 23.61 -31.57
CA TYR A 38 1.45 23.07 -31.70
C TYR A 38 1.37 21.59 -31.30
N THR A 39 2.40 20.82 -31.67
CA THR A 39 2.47 19.38 -31.46
C THR A 39 3.87 19.02 -30.98
N PHE A 40 3.94 18.08 -30.05
CA PHE A 40 5.19 17.47 -29.60
C PHE A 40 4.94 15.98 -29.35
N GLU A 41 5.66 15.12 -30.06
CA GLU A 41 5.62 13.67 -29.88
C GLU A 41 7.03 13.09 -29.85
N LEU A 42 7.25 12.11 -28.98
CA LEU A 42 8.44 11.29 -28.96
C LEU A 42 8.17 9.95 -29.65
N ASP A 43 9.24 9.25 -29.99
CA ASP A 43 9.16 7.85 -30.41
C ASP A 43 8.62 6.96 -29.27
N THR A 44 8.23 5.75 -29.61
CA THR A 44 7.65 4.81 -28.66
C THR A 44 8.63 4.44 -27.55
N VAL A 45 8.11 4.35 -26.32
CA VAL A 45 8.84 3.83 -25.17
C VAL A 45 8.22 2.48 -24.81
N TYR A 46 9.00 1.41 -24.95
CA TYR A 46 8.51 0.02 -24.87
C TYR A 46 7.32 -0.27 -25.80
N GLY A 47 7.32 0.33 -27.00
CA GLY A 47 6.24 0.14 -27.99
C GLY A 47 4.96 0.92 -27.70
N VAL A 48 4.96 1.81 -26.69
CA VAL A 48 3.82 2.66 -26.32
C VAL A 48 4.13 4.11 -26.64
N ASN A 49 3.15 4.81 -27.25
CA ASN A 49 3.20 6.27 -27.44
C ASN A 49 2.66 6.97 -26.20
N TYR A 50 3.45 7.90 -25.65
CA TYR A 50 3.05 8.71 -24.49
C TYR A 50 2.59 10.09 -24.94
N ALA A 51 1.40 10.50 -24.49
CA ALA A 51 0.86 11.81 -24.80
C ALA A 51 1.55 12.92 -23.99
N PHE A 52 1.94 13.99 -24.67
CA PHE A 52 2.52 15.19 -24.06
C PHE A 52 1.49 16.31 -23.98
N THR A 53 1.48 17.03 -22.86
CA THR A 53 0.71 18.26 -22.67
C THR A 53 1.63 19.45 -22.90
N ILE A 54 1.17 20.40 -23.72
CA ILE A 54 1.85 21.68 -23.95
C ILE A 54 1.08 22.76 -23.17
N ASP A 55 1.67 23.24 -22.08
CA ASP A 55 1.22 24.44 -21.37
C ASP A 55 1.76 25.67 -22.09
N GLN A 56 0.92 26.25 -22.94
CA GLN A 56 1.28 27.42 -23.73
C GLN A 56 1.52 28.67 -22.88
N ILE A 57 0.94 28.77 -21.68
CA ILE A 57 1.10 29.97 -20.85
C ILE A 57 2.45 29.92 -20.14
N LYS A 58 2.82 28.74 -19.63
CA LYS A 58 4.07 28.55 -18.88
C LYS A 58 5.26 28.13 -19.74
N GLY A 59 5.04 27.84 -21.02
CA GLY A 59 6.07 27.29 -21.89
C GLY A 59 6.56 25.95 -21.36
N LYS A 60 5.67 25.01 -21.03
CA LYS A 60 6.06 23.68 -20.51
C LYS A 60 5.51 22.57 -21.37
N ILE A 61 6.34 21.56 -21.63
CA ILE A 61 5.96 20.35 -22.35
C ILE A 61 6.26 19.17 -21.44
N PHE A 62 5.23 18.40 -21.08
CA PHE A 62 5.40 17.27 -20.17
C PHE A 62 4.34 16.20 -20.39
N ASN A 63 4.68 14.95 -20.15
CA ASN A 63 3.71 13.85 -20.08
C ASN A 63 3.01 13.88 -18.72
N LYS A 64 1.67 13.90 -18.72
CA LYS A 64 0.88 13.81 -17.48
C LYS A 64 1.01 12.42 -16.85
N ASP A 65 0.94 11.39 -17.68
CA ASP A 65 1.18 10.02 -17.28
C ASP A 65 2.67 9.70 -17.38
N SER A 66 3.30 9.39 -16.25
CA SER A 66 4.74 9.15 -16.19
C SER A 66 5.10 7.82 -16.86
N MET A 67 6.23 7.77 -17.54
CA MET A 67 6.73 6.54 -18.15
C MET A 67 7.17 5.54 -17.07
N PRO A 68 7.16 4.23 -17.36
CA PRO A 68 7.55 3.19 -16.41
C PRO A 68 9.01 3.29 -16.01
N VAL A 69 9.33 2.77 -14.82
CA VAL A 69 10.71 2.62 -14.34
C VAL A 69 11.55 1.87 -15.37
N GLY A 70 12.75 2.38 -15.68
CA GLY A 70 13.63 1.82 -16.70
C GLY A 70 13.54 2.51 -18.06
N ALA A 71 12.53 3.37 -18.28
CA ALA A 71 12.38 4.14 -19.51
C ALA A 71 13.56 5.09 -19.77
N ASP A 72 14.31 5.47 -18.73
CA ASP A 72 15.57 6.21 -18.80
C ASP A 72 16.60 5.58 -19.75
N THR A 73 16.57 4.24 -19.89
CA THR A 73 17.42 3.51 -20.83
C THR A 73 17.01 3.63 -22.31
N ILE A 74 15.82 4.17 -22.58
CA ILE A 74 15.29 4.45 -23.92
C ILE A 74 15.34 5.95 -24.19
N ILE A 75 14.86 6.75 -23.23
CA ILE A 75 14.80 8.21 -23.40
C ILE A 75 16.17 8.89 -23.35
N ASN A 76 17.24 8.17 -22.97
CA ASN A 76 18.62 8.64 -23.15
C ASN A 76 19.07 8.72 -24.62
N LYS A 77 18.30 8.13 -25.54
CA LYS A 77 18.53 8.20 -26.98
C LYS A 77 17.21 8.04 -27.74
N ILE A 78 16.35 9.05 -27.66
CA ILE A 78 14.99 9.02 -28.25
C ILE A 78 14.81 10.10 -29.32
N LEU A 79 14.01 9.81 -30.35
CA LEU A 79 13.67 10.75 -31.41
C LEU A 79 12.43 11.57 -31.04
N ILE A 80 12.40 12.83 -31.49
CA ILE A 80 11.18 13.61 -31.61
C ILE A 80 10.54 13.21 -32.95
N THR A 81 9.37 12.58 -32.90
CA THR A 81 8.69 12.09 -34.10
C THR A 81 7.77 13.14 -34.72
N LYS A 82 7.26 14.08 -33.91
CA LYS A 82 6.53 15.26 -34.39
C LYS A 82 6.86 16.50 -33.58
N LEU A 83 7.09 17.60 -34.29
CA LEU A 83 7.27 18.93 -33.74
C LEU A 83 6.70 19.94 -34.73
N ASP A 84 5.51 20.45 -34.45
CA ASP A 84 4.83 21.39 -35.33
C ASP A 84 5.04 22.82 -34.83
N VAL A 85 5.77 23.63 -35.61
CA VAL A 85 6.06 25.05 -35.38
C VAL A 85 5.96 25.81 -36.71
N MET A 86 5.58 27.09 -36.68
CA MET A 86 5.61 27.93 -37.90
C MET A 86 7.02 28.39 -38.28
N GLY A 87 7.89 28.58 -37.29
CA GLY A 87 9.27 29.03 -37.47
C GLY A 87 10.28 27.88 -37.34
N TYR A 88 11.36 28.11 -36.60
CA TYR A 88 12.36 27.07 -36.30
C TYR A 88 12.63 26.99 -34.80
N THR A 89 13.07 25.81 -34.35
CA THR A 89 13.34 25.53 -32.94
C THR A 89 14.83 25.40 -32.71
N LEU A 90 15.33 26.01 -31.64
CA LEU A 90 16.70 25.91 -31.17
C LEU A 90 16.79 25.09 -29.88
N THR A 91 17.92 24.43 -29.70
CA THR A 91 18.37 23.85 -28.42
C THR A 91 19.70 24.51 -28.06
N GLY A 92 19.68 25.37 -27.02
CA GLY A 92 20.75 26.35 -26.82
C GLY A 92 20.90 27.25 -28.04
N ASP A 93 22.11 27.31 -28.61
CA ASP A 93 22.41 28.12 -29.80
C ASP A 93 22.34 27.32 -31.13
N SER A 94 21.91 26.05 -31.09
CA SER A 94 21.93 25.16 -32.25
C SER A 94 20.52 24.86 -32.77
N LEU A 95 20.36 24.79 -34.09
CA LEU A 95 19.11 24.36 -34.72
C LEU A 95 18.78 22.93 -34.28
N LEU A 96 17.55 22.71 -33.82
CA LEU A 96 17.07 21.39 -33.46
C LEU A 96 16.83 20.56 -34.74
N ILE A 97 17.49 19.41 -34.82
CA ILE A 97 17.32 18.44 -35.90
C ILE A 97 16.52 17.26 -35.34
N ILE A 98 15.23 17.16 -35.67
CA ILE A 98 14.35 16.13 -35.10
C ILE A 98 14.66 14.70 -35.57
N SER A 99 15.46 14.54 -36.65
CA SER A 99 15.97 13.23 -37.07
C SER A 99 17.11 12.72 -36.18
N ASP A 100 17.65 13.56 -35.31
CA ASP A 100 18.70 13.18 -34.37
C ASP A 100 18.09 12.81 -33.02
N SER A 101 18.63 11.77 -32.41
CA SER A 101 18.20 11.34 -31.08
C SER A 101 18.70 12.29 -30.00
N LEU A 102 17.86 12.56 -29.01
CA LEU A 102 18.18 13.37 -27.84
C LEU A 102 18.31 12.50 -26.58
N ASP A 103 19.13 12.96 -25.64
CA ASP A 103 19.15 12.45 -24.28
C ASP A 103 18.18 13.27 -23.42
N LEU A 104 17.02 12.67 -23.11
CA LEU A 104 15.98 13.23 -22.27
C LEU A 104 15.95 12.59 -20.87
N SER A 105 16.89 11.71 -20.54
CA SER A 105 16.90 10.91 -19.30
C SER A 105 17.01 11.75 -18.03
N LYS A 106 17.52 12.98 -18.14
CA LYS A 106 17.74 13.91 -17.01
C LYS A 106 16.77 15.09 -17.00
N THR A 107 15.75 15.08 -17.83
CA THR A 107 14.82 16.23 -17.99
C THR A 107 14.00 16.53 -16.74
N MET A 108 13.77 15.55 -15.85
CA MET A 108 13.14 15.78 -14.54
C MET A 108 14.03 16.56 -13.56
N GLU A 109 15.35 16.57 -13.76
CA GLU A 109 16.31 17.31 -12.92
C GLU A 109 16.67 18.63 -13.57
N LYS A 110 16.87 18.61 -14.88
CA LYS A 110 17.17 19.77 -15.71
C LYS A 110 16.37 19.67 -17.01
N PRO A 111 15.24 20.37 -17.12
CA PRO A 111 14.43 20.37 -18.33
C PRO A 111 15.23 20.72 -19.58
N LEU A 112 14.89 20.08 -20.71
CA LEU A 112 15.45 20.47 -22.00
C LEU A 112 14.83 21.81 -22.40
N GLN A 113 15.68 22.77 -22.72
CA GLN A 113 15.25 24.10 -23.16
C GLN A 113 15.14 24.12 -24.67
N LEU A 114 13.95 24.46 -25.17
CA LEU A 114 13.67 24.70 -26.58
C LEU A 114 13.29 26.16 -26.76
N THR A 115 13.89 26.84 -27.73
CA THR A 115 13.50 28.21 -28.10
C THR A 115 12.92 28.19 -29.50
N VAL A 116 11.65 28.56 -29.64
CA VAL A 116 11.02 28.76 -30.94
C VAL A 116 11.25 30.19 -31.38
N LEU A 117 11.76 30.38 -32.60
CA LEU A 117 11.88 31.67 -33.26
C LEU A 117 10.86 31.74 -34.38
N ALA A 118 9.98 32.75 -34.31
CA ALA A 118 8.93 32.95 -35.30
C ALA A 118 9.51 33.39 -36.67
N PRO A 119 8.74 33.25 -37.76
CA PRO A 119 9.16 33.69 -39.10
C PRO A 119 9.58 35.17 -39.20
N ASN A 120 9.07 36.05 -38.33
CA ASN A 120 9.47 37.45 -38.28
C ASN A 120 10.90 37.69 -37.75
N GLY A 121 11.57 36.67 -37.21
CA GLY A 121 12.92 36.76 -36.66
C GLY A 121 13.04 37.59 -35.37
N VAL A 122 11.93 38.05 -34.80
CA VAL A 122 11.88 38.92 -33.60
C VAL A 122 11.16 38.22 -32.45
N SER A 123 10.00 37.62 -32.72
CA SER A 123 9.22 36.92 -31.71
C SER A 123 9.87 35.60 -31.37
N LYS A 124 9.99 35.33 -30.07
CA LYS A 124 10.59 34.11 -29.56
C LYS A 124 9.93 33.67 -28.28
N LYS A 125 9.88 32.35 -28.09
CA LYS A 125 9.35 31.74 -26.88
C LYS A 125 10.15 30.53 -26.45
N ASP A 126 10.40 30.47 -25.15
CA ASP A 126 11.12 29.37 -24.52
C ASP A 126 10.13 28.34 -23.96
N TYR A 127 10.49 27.07 -24.16
CA TYR A 127 9.76 25.90 -23.70
C TYR A 127 10.69 24.99 -22.88
N GLU A 128 10.22 24.58 -21.71
CA GLU A 128 10.85 23.56 -20.88
C GLU A 128 10.20 22.20 -21.16
N VAL A 129 10.98 21.26 -21.70
CA VAL A 129 10.54 19.87 -21.89
C VAL A 129 10.98 19.02 -20.69
N GLU A 130 10.00 18.45 -20.00
CA GLU A 130 10.17 17.55 -18.85
C GLU A 130 9.53 16.19 -19.16
N VAL A 131 10.35 15.16 -19.41
CA VAL A 131 9.89 13.78 -19.58
C VAL A 131 9.86 13.10 -18.23
N ARG A 132 8.67 12.83 -17.71
CA ARG A 132 8.46 12.23 -16.39
C ARG A 132 8.54 10.72 -16.47
N VAL A 133 9.37 10.14 -15.61
CA VAL A 133 9.59 8.70 -15.46
C VAL A 133 9.44 8.31 -13.99
N HIS A 134 8.80 7.17 -13.72
CA HIS A 134 8.75 6.62 -12.37
C HIS A 134 10.16 6.24 -11.87
N ARG A 135 10.52 6.70 -10.66
CA ARG A 135 11.80 6.34 -10.01
C ARG A 135 11.75 5.01 -9.25
N GLN A 136 10.55 4.53 -8.96
CA GLN A 136 10.31 3.33 -8.16
C GLN A 136 9.16 2.53 -8.74
N LYS A 137 9.21 1.19 -8.60
CA LYS A 137 8.12 0.33 -9.03
C LYS A 137 6.94 0.53 -8.07
N PRO A 138 5.76 0.98 -8.53
CA PRO A 138 4.65 1.38 -7.67
C PRO A 138 4.18 0.24 -6.75
N ASP A 139 4.10 -0.97 -7.27
CA ASP A 139 3.63 -2.15 -6.52
C ASP A 139 4.73 -2.84 -5.68
N SER A 140 5.96 -2.30 -5.67
CA SER A 140 7.04 -2.87 -4.86
C SER A 140 6.87 -2.47 -3.39
N LEU A 141 6.79 -3.48 -2.52
CA LEU A 141 6.85 -3.33 -1.06
C LEU A 141 8.30 -3.09 -0.65
N VAL A 142 8.55 -1.97 0.02
CA VAL A 142 9.88 -1.62 0.53
C VAL A 142 9.85 -1.63 2.05
N TRP A 143 10.81 -2.34 2.65
CA TRP A 143 10.96 -2.50 4.09
C TRP A 143 12.10 -1.64 4.62
N ILE A 144 11.87 -1.02 5.78
CA ILE A 144 12.85 -0.22 6.51
C ILE A 144 12.87 -0.71 7.96
N GLN A 145 14.05 -1.09 8.45
CA GLN A 145 14.26 -1.39 9.86
C GLN A 145 14.11 -0.11 10.68
N LYS A 146 13.40 -0.21 11.79
CA LYS A 146 13.19 0.89 12.74
C LYS A 146 13.89 0.57 14.04
N THR A 147 14.02 1.59 14.89
CA THR A 147 14.56 1.43 16.24
C THR A 147 13.76 0.37 16.99
N SER A 148 14.47 -0.54 17.66
CA SER A 148 13.86 -1.54 18.53
C SER A 148 13.04 -0.88 19.63
N TYR A 149 11.94 -1.53 20.05
CA TYR A 149 11.11 -1.03 21.15
C TYR A 149 11.69 -1.33 22.53
N LEU A 150 12.52 -2.36 22.62
CA LEU A 150 13.25 -2.69 23.84
C LEU A 150 14.53 -1.84 23.95
N PRO A 151 14.95 -1.50 25.19
CA PRO A 151 16.27 -0.93 25.41
C PRO A 151 17.37 -1.92 25.04
N GLU A 152 18.58 -1.40 24.83
CA GLU A 152 19.76 -2.21 24.50
C GLU A 152 19.98 -3.34 25.52
N GLY A 153 20.20 -4.56 25.04
CA GLY A 153 20.33 -5.76 25.88
C GLY A 153 19.02 -6.37 26.37
N GLY A 154 17.86 -5.72 26.14
CA GLY A 154 16.55 -6.29 26.42
C GLY A 154 16.22 -7.45 25.48
N SER A 155 15.54 -8.47 26.00
CA SER A 155 15.04 -9.59 25.21
C SER A 155 13.75 -10.17 25.78
N ILE A 156 12.82 -10.58 24.93
CA ILE A 156 11.61 -11.32 25.32
C ILE A 156 11.56 -12.69 24.63
N THR A 157 11.10 -13.71 25.35
CA THR A 157 11.12 -15.12 24.89
C THR A 157 9.83 -15.57 24.21
N GLU A 158 8.80 -14.72 24.18
CA GLU A 158 7.51 -15.05 23.55
C GLU A 158 6.98 -13.89 22.70
N ARG A 159 5.89 -14.15 21.99
CA ARG A 159 5.24 -13.25 21.05
C ARG A 159 4.75 -11.96 21.74
N PRO A 160 5.22 -10.77 21.32
CA PRO A 160 4.60 -9.52 21.74
C PRO A 160 3.25 -9.32 21.03
N LYS A 161 2.38 -8.50 21.62
CA LYS A 161 1.14 -8.04 20.99
C LYS A 161 1.28 -6.57 20.59
N ALA A 162 1.27 -6.31 19.28
CA ALA A 162 1.15 -4.96 18.75
C ALA A 162 -0.32 -4.62 18.50
N VAL A 163 -0.73 -3.41 18.86
CA VAL A 163 -2.04 -2.83 18.55
C VAL A 163 -1.89 -1.38 18.15
N LEU A 164 -2.80 -0.91 17.30
CA LEU A 164 -2.88 0.50 16.92
C LEU A 164 -3.99 1.16 17.74
N LEU A 165 -3.69 2.30 18.34
CA LEU A 165 -4.63 3.10 19.10
C LEU A 165 -4.40 4.56 18.75
N ASN A 166 -5.38 5.21 18.12
CA ASN A 166 -5.22 6.56 17.57
C ASN A 166 -3.98 6.63 16.65
N ASP A 167 -3.14 7.67 16.81
CA ASP A 167 -1.87 7.84 16.08
C ASP A 167 -0.67 7.13 16.75
N LYS A 168 -0.91 6.07 17.53
CA LYS A 168 0.15 5.33 18.24
C LYS A 168 0.13 3.85 17.88
N ILE A 169 1.32 3.26 17.85
CA ILE A 169 1.51 1.82 17.97
C ILE A 169 1.89 1.51 19.42
N LEU A 170 1.20 0.56 20.03
CA LEU A 170 1.51 0.02 21.34
C LEU A 170 1.96 -1.44 21.19
N VAL A 171 2.96 -1.83 21.95
CA VAL A 171 3.53 -3.17 21.98
C VAL A 171 3.51 -3.65 23.43
N TYR A 172 2.65 -4.62 23.70
CA TYR A 172 2.59 -5.32 24.98
C TYR A 172 3.47 -6.54 24.92
N THR A 173 4.37 -6.64 25.88
CA THR A 173 5.22 -7.81 26.07
C THR A 173 4.49 -8.86 26.94
N PRO A 174 4.92 -10.13 26.89
CA PRO A 174 4.33 -11.21 27.70
C PRO A 174 4.34 -10.92 29.22
N ASP A 175 5.37 -10.20 29.69
CA ASP A 175 5.53 -9.72 31.08
C ASP A 175 4.76 -8.42 31.38
N ARG A 176 3.81 -8.05 30.51
CA ARG A 176 2.84 -6.94 30.68
C ARG A 176 3.45 -5.55 30.70
N GLN A 177 4.69 -5.41 30.24
CA GLN A 177 5.25 -4.11 29.91
C GLN A 177 4.63 -3.61 28.61
N VAL A 178 4.47 -2.30 28.51
CA VAL A 178 3.95 -1.66 27.30
C VAL A 178 4.97 -0.65 26.79
N TYR A 179 5.25 -0.73 25.50
CA TYR A 179 6.08 0.23 24.78
C TYR A 179 5.25 0.88 23.69
N TRP A 180 5.37 2.19 23.52
CA TRP A 180 4.58 2.89 22.50
C TRP A 180 5.38 3.95 21.75
N ALA A 181 4.99 4.19 20.50
CA ALA A 181 5.58 5.20 19.64
C ALA A 181 4.51 5.85 18.74
N SER A 182 4.77 7.07 18.28
CA SER A 182 3.82 7.83 17.43
C SER A 182 4.06 7.59 15.94
N LEU A 183 3.00 7.22 15.22
CA LEU A 183 3.03 6.90 13.80
C LEU A 183 3.40 8.12 12.93
N ASN A 184 3.02 9.33 13.34
CA ASN A 184 3.12 10.58 12.56
C ASN A 184 4.56 11.01 12.23
N LYS A 185 5.58 10.49 12.93
CA LYS A 185 7.01 10.75 12.63
C LYS A 185 7.70 9.58 11.94
N GLY A 186 6.91 8.65 11.41
CA GLY A 186 7.40 7.41 10.85
C GLY A 186 8.35 6.61 11.74
N ASN A 187 8.17 6.73 13.07
CA ASN A 187 9.03 6.20 14.13
C ASN A 187 10.54 6.37 13.85
N GLU A 188 10.99 7.60 13.59
CA GLU A 188 12.42 7.98 13.74
C GLU A 188 12.86 8.00 15.23
N GLY A 189 12.57 6.93 15.98
CA GLY A 189 13.42 6.53 17.10
C GLY A 189 13.13 7.04 18.52
N ALA A 190 11.89 7.11 18.98
CA ALA A 190 11.64 7.21 20.43
C ALA A 190 10.47 6.33 20.87
N TRP A 191 10.78 5.07 21.17
CA TRP A 191 9.87 4.22 21.92
C TRP A 191 9.85 4.68 23.37
N ASN A 192 8.64 4.82 23.90
CA ASN A 192 8.41 5.20 25.29
C ASN A 192 7.96 3.95 26.05
N ARG A 193 8.60 3.68 27.18
CA ARG A 193 8.12 2.65 28.11
C ARG A 193 6.98 3.25 28.93
N GLY A 194 5.81 2.62 28.87
CA GLY A 194 4.68 2.90 29.76
C GLY A 194 4.63 1.91 30.91
N VAL A 195 3.95 2.30 31.98
CA VAL A 195 3.56 1.41 33.08
C VAL A 195 2.07 1.13 32.91
N THR A 196 1.69 -0.14 32.84
CA THR A 196 0.29 -0.53 32.85
C THR A 196 -0.23 -0.53 34.28
N THR A 197 -1.43 0.02 34.49
CA THR A 197 -2.15 -0.09 35.76
C THR A 197 -3.39 -0.95 35.54
N ASP A 198 -3.67 -1.85 36.47
CA ASP A 198 -4.87 -2.71 36.48
C ASP A 198 -5.02 -3.63 35.26
N LEU A 199 -3.92 -3.95 34.58
CA LEU A 199 -3.85 -5.03 33.59
C LEU A 199 -3.36 -6.32 34.27
N PRO A 200 -4.24 -7.28 34.60
CA PRO A 200 -3.88 -8.48 35.34
C PRO A 200 -3.10 -9.48 34.48
N VAL A 201 -2.39 -10.39 35.15
CA VAL A 201 -1.71 -11.52 34.48
C VAL A 201 -2.68 -12.46 33.76
N THR A 202 -3.96 -12.47 34.18
CA THR A 202 -5.03 -13.25 33.55
C THR A 202 -5.50 -12.65 32.23
N ALA A 203 -5.10 -11.43 31.86
CA ALA A 203 -5.48 -10.83 30.59
C ALA A 203 -4.89 -11.63 29.40
N ASN A 204 -5.72 -11.95 28.42
CA ASN A 204 -5.30 -12.64 27.22
C ASN A 204 -4.86 -11.62 26.15
N LEU A 205 -3.57 -11.27 26.11
CA LEU A 205 -3.05 -10.27 25.14
C LEU A 205 -3.32 -10.65 23.69
N SER A 206 -3.41 -11.94 23.36
CA SER A 206 -3.68 -12.37 21.98
C SER A 206 -5.03 -11.87 21.47
N SER A 207 -6.03 -11.80 22.36
CA SER A 207 -7.39 -11.31 22.09
C SER A 207 -7.49 -9.78 22.00
N MET A 208 -6.44 -9.04 22.37
CA MET A 208 -6.52 -7.58 22.46
C MET A 208 -6.79 -6.95 21.08
N LEU A 209 -7.72 -6.00 21.03
CA LEU A 209 -8.05 -5.25 19.82
C LEU A 209 -8.49 -3.82 20.16
N ALA A 210 -8.60 -2.98 19.14
CA ALA A 210 -9.13 -1.62 19.25
C ALA A 210 -10.53 -1.53 18.65
N PHE A 211 -11.42 -0.77 19.29
CA PHE A 211 -12.76 -0.44 18.81
C PHE A 211 -13.12 0.97 19.30
N ASN A 212 -13.53 1.86 18.39
CA ASN A 212 -13.88 3.26 18.69
C ASN A 212 -12.89 3.94 19.64
N ASP A 213 -11.62 3.99 19.22
CA ASP A 213 -10.51 4.63 19.97
C ASP A 213 -10.29 4.11 21.39
N THR A 214 -10.79 2.91 21.70
CA THR A 214 -10.64 2.23 22.99
C THR A 214 -10.09 0.82 22.76
N LEU A 215 -9.12 0.39 23.57
CA LEU A 215 -8.64 -0.99 23.58
C LEU A 215 -9.53 -1.87 24.44
N TYR A 216 -9.75 -3.09 24.00
CA TYR A 216 -10.46 -4.13 24.73
C TYR A 216 -9.57 -5.37 24.85
N VAL A 217 -9.61 -6.03 25.99
CA VAL A 217 -8.95 -7.32 26.23
C VAL A 217 -9.80 -8.16 27.17
N VAL A 218 -9.88 -9.46 26.90
CA VAL A 218 -10.57 -10.40 27.80
C VAL A 218 -9.58 -11.03 28.77
N THR A 219 -10.06 -11.49 29.92
CA THR A 219 -9.26 -12.21 30.91
C THR A 219 -9.74 -13.64 31.07
N PHE A 220 -8.86 -14.53 31.54
CA PHE A 220 -9.22 -15.93 31.83
C PHE A 220 -10.22 -16.08 32.99
N ASP A 221 -10.44 -15.02 33.77
CA ASP A 221 -11.43 -14.93 34.84
C ASP A 221 -12.75 -14.26 34.39
N ASP A 222 -13.07 -14.33 33.10
CA ASP A 222 -14.33 -13.87 32.48
C ASP A 222 -14.60 -12.36 32.66
N LYS A 223 -13.55 -11.55 32.57
CA LYS A 223 -13.67 -10.08 32.56
C LYS A 223 -13.31 -9.51 31.21
N VAL A 224 -13.93 -8.39 30.89
CA VAL A 224 -13.57 -7.55 29.75
C VAL A 224 -12.99 -6.25 30.31
N LEU A 225 -11.74 -5.97 29.99
CA LEU A 225 -11.06 -4.75 30.39
C LEU A 225 -10.96 -3.79 29.21
N THR A 226 -11.12 -2.50 29.50
CA THR A 226 -11.04 -1.42 28.52
C THR A 226 -9.95 -0.42 28.88
N SER A 227 -9.38 0.22 27.86
CA SER A 227 -8.39 1.27 28.05
C SER A 227 -8.43 2.30 26.91
N ALA A 228 -8.63 3.57 27.25
CA ALA A 228 -8.64 4.67 26.29
C ALA A 228 -7.23 5.15 25.89
N ASP A 229 -6.23 4.92 26.75
CA ASP A 229 -4.84 5.35 26.54
C ASP A 229 -3.87 4.18 26.28
N GLY A 230 -4.32 2.94 26.53
CA GLY A 230 -3.54 1.71 26.50
C GLY A 230 -2.63 1.50 27.71
N LEU A 231 -2.71 2.35 28.72
CA LEU A 231 -1.87 2.27 29.93
C LEU A 231 -2.73 1.96 31.16
N SER A 232 -3.85 2.68 31.29
CA SER A 232 -4.77 2.57 32.42
C SER A 232 -5.95 1.70 32.01
N TRP A 233 -6.16 0.59 32.73
CA TRP A 233 -7.21 -0.37 32.42
C TRP A 233 -8.32 -0.33 33.46
N SER A 234 -9.56 -0.56 33.03
CA SER A 234 -10.72 -0.68 33.91
C SER A 234 -11.63 -1.79 33.42
N GLU A 235 -12.33 -2.45 34.35
CA GLU A 235 -13.34 -3.45 34.02
C GLU A 235 -14.57 -2.80 33.38
N ASP A 236 -15.03 -3.37 32.26
CA ASP A 236 -16.30 -3.04 31.65
C ASP A 236 -17.38 -3.93 32.26
N ALA A 237 -18.20 -3.35 33.13
CA ALA A 237 -19.26 -4.07 33.84
C ALA A 237 -20.40 -4.54 32.93
N GLY A 238 -20.59 -3.90 31.77
CA GLY A 238 -21.61 -4.28 30.79
C GLY A 238 -21.22 -5.49 29.95
N LEU A 239 -19.91 -5.74 29.79
CA LEU A 239 -19.38 -6.82 28.96
C LEU A 239 -18.79 -8.00 29.78
N SER A 240 -18.43 -7.77 31.05
CA SER A 240 -17.84 -8.78 31.93
C SER A 240 -18.87 -9.79 32.47
N GLY A 241 -18.42 -10.97 32.89
CA GLY A 241 -19.24 -12.00 33.54
C GLY A 241 -20.23 -12.71 32.61
N GLN A 242 -19.93 -12.77 31.31
CA GLN A 242 -20.81 -13.32 30.27
C GLN A 242 -20.20 -14.47 29.47
N GLY A 243 -19.13 -15.08 29.99
CA GLY A 243 -18.43 -16.24 29.43
C GLY A 243 -17.53 -15.92 28.23
N ILE A 244 -16.92 -14.74 28.13
CA ILE A 244 -16.15 -14.33 26.94
C ILE A 244 -14.73 -14.89 26.99
N GLU A 245 -14.34 -15.66 25.97
CA GLU A 245 -13.02 -16.31 25.93
C GLU A 245 -11.99 -15.59 25.05
N THR A 246 -12.44 -15.02 23.93
CA THR A 246 -11.55 -14.28 23.02
C THR A 246 -12.33 -13.30 22.18
N LEU A 247 -11.66 -12.21 21.79
CA LEU A 247 -12.14 -11.27 20.80
C LEU A 247 -11.52 -11.64 19.46
N ILE A 248 -12.33 -11.69 18.41
CA ILE A 248 -11.90 -12.04 17.06
C ILE A 248 -11.56 -10.77 16.27
N GLY A 249 -12.45 -9.78 16.25
CA GLY A 249 -12.26 -8.58 15.43
C GLY A 249 -13.36 -7.53 15.64
N SER A 250 -13.05 -6.30 15.22
CA SER A 250 -13.93 -5.13 15.38
C SER A 250 -14.63 -4.79 14.07
N PHE A 251 -15.95 -4.92 14.05
CA PHE A 251 -16.80 -4.27 13.06
C PHE A 251 -16.93 -2.77 13.41
N PRO A 252 -17.47 -1.93 12.52
CA PRO A 252 -17.60 -0.49 12.80
C PRO A 252 -18.49 -0.16 14.01
N ASP A 253 -19.45 -1.01 14.31
CA ASP A 253 -20.51 -0.81 15.30
C ASP A 253 -20.53 -1.89 16.40
N MET A 254 -19.73 -2.95 16.28
CA MET A 254 -19.69 -4.05 17.24
C MET A 254 -18.34 -4.76 17.26
N ILE A 255 -18.06 -5.46 18.36
CA ILE A 255 -16.94 -6.38 18.47
C ILE A 255 -17.47 -7.82 18.32
N ALA A 256 -16.80 -8.63 17.51
CA ALA A 256 -17.06 -10.06 17.41
C ALA A 256 -16.09 -10.86 18.27
N GLY A 257 -16.56 -11.93 18.89
CA GLY A 257 -15.79 -12.78 19.79
C GLY A 257 -16.31 -14.21 19.88
N ILE A 258 -15.71 -14.98 20.78
CA ILE A 258 -16.13 -16.33 21.16
C ILE A 258 -16.47 -16.32 22.64
N LYS A 259 -17.60 -16.90 22.98
CA LYS A 259 -18.04 -17.10 24.36
C LYS A 259 -18.36 -18.56 24.63
N HIS A 260 -18.31 -18.99 25.89
CA HIS A 260 -18.88 -20.26 26.32
C HIS A 260 -20.23 -20.07 27.01
N ASP A 261 -21.02 -21.14 27.05
CA ASP A 261 -22.19 -21.25 27.92
C ASP A 261 -21.86 -21.99 29.23
N THR A 262 -22.87 -22.21 30.06
CA THR A 262 -22.74 -22.92 31.35
C THR A 262 -22.35 -24.39 31.22
N GLU A 263 -22.41 -24.96 30.01
CA GLU A 263 -22.00 -26.34 29.69
C GLU A 263 -20.61 -26.39 29.01
N GLU A 264 -19.86 -25.28 29.01
CA GLU A 264 -18.55 -25.14 28.34
C GLU A 264 -18.62 -25.25 26.80
N LYS A 265 -19.82 -25.15 26.21
CA LYS A 265 -19.97 -25.10 24.75
C LYS A 265 -19.65 -23.72 24.24
N LYS A 266 -18.88 -23.64 23.15
CA LYS A 266 -18.42 -22.37 22.59
C LYS A 266 -19.33 -21.89 21.46
N PHE A 267 -19.61 -20.60 21.45
CA PHE A 267 -20.43 -19.91 20.46
C PHE A 267 -19.74 -18.66 19.96
N PHE A 268 -19.99 -18.31 18.71
CA PHE A 268 -19.71 -16.95 18.24
C PHE A 268 -20.62 -15.96 18.97
N CYS A 269 -20.15 -14.73 19.11
CA CYS A 269 -20.94 -13.66 19.70
C CYS A 269 -20.53 -12.31 19.17
N THR A 270 -21.45 -11.35 19.27
CA THR A 270 -21.18 -9.94 19.01
C THR A 270 -21.65 -9.08 20.17
N THR A 271 -21.02 -7.93 20.36
CA THR A 271 -21.46 -6.98 21.37
C THR A 271 -22.79 -6.36 20.98
N THR A 272 -23.72 -6.24 21.93
CA THR A 272 -24.92 -5.41 21.80
C THR A 272 -24.65 -4.01 22.33
N SER A 273 -25.45 -3.05 21.90
CA SER A 273 -25.36 -1.65 22.37
C SER A 273 -26.70 -1.14 22.90
N ASP A 274 -26.61 -0.22 23.86
CA ASP A 274 -27.71 0.57 24.38
C ASP A 274 -27.39 2.08 24.27
N LEU A 275 -28.18 2.92 24.94
CA LEU A 275 -27.99 4.39 24.92
C LEU A 275 -26.66 4.85 25.56
N SER A 276 -26.00 3.99 26.34
CA SER A 276 -24.78 4.29 27.08
C SER A 276 -23.50 3.70 26.46
N GLY A 277 -23.62 2.84 25.46
CA GLY A 277 -22.50 2.22 24.77
C GLY A 277 -22.72 0.73 24.54
N LEU A 278 -21.63 -0.05 24.53
CA LEU A 278 -21.73 -1.51 24.50
C LEU A 278 -22.28 -2.02 25.83
N SER A 279 -23.24 -2.94 25.80
CA SER A 279 -24.05 -3.29 26.97
C SER A 279 -24.24 -4.79 27.19
N GLY A 280 -23.62 -5.64 26.37
CA GLY A 280 -23.69 -7.09 26.52
C GLY A 280 -23.29 -7.83 25.26
N TRP A 281 -23.67 -9.11 25.19
CA TRP A 281 -23.31 -10.00 24.09
C TRP A 281 -24.51 -10.75 23.52
N GLU A 282 -24.71 -10.66 22.20
CA GLU A 282 -25.63 -11.49 21.45
C GLU A 282 -24.93 -12.81 21.08
N LYS A 283 -25.63 -13.92 21.31
CA LYS A 283 -25.13 -15.27 21.00
C LYS A 283 -25.45 -15.63 19.55
N GLY A 284 -24.43 -16.05 18.81
CA GLY A 284 -24.50 -16.55 17.45
C GLY A 284 -24.49 -18.08 17.36
N ASP A 285 -23.93 -18.58 16.27
CA ASP A 285 -23.85 -20.03 16.01
C ASP A 285 -22.84 -20.71 16.95
N GLU A 286 -23.11 -21.98 17.25
CA GLU A 286 -22.15 -22.83 17.96
C GLU A 286 -20.87 -22.98 17.12
N LEU A 287 -19.71 -22.96 17.78
CA LEU A 287 -18.46 -23.28 17.11
C LEU A 287 -18.56 -24.69 16.51
N PRO A 288 -17.97 -24.91 15.33
CA PRO A 288 -17.98 -26.23 14.72
C PRO A 288 -17.15 -27.21 15.57
N ALA A 289 -17.79 -27.88 16.53
CA ALA A 289 -17.19 -28.69 17.59
C ALA A 289 -16.27 -29.83 17.10
N THR A 290 -16.29 -30.12 15.80
CA THR A 290 -15.58 -31.24 15.16
C THR A 290 -14.84 -30.86 13.89
N SER A 291 -14.80 -29.58 13.48
CA SER A 291 -14.07 -29.21 12.27
C SER A 291 -12.58 -29.08 12.58
N PRO A 292 -11.70 -29.94 12.02
CA PRO A 292 -10.26 -29.80 12.16
C PRO A 292 -9.72 -28.51 11.51
N LEU A 293 -10.57 -27.76 10.80
CA LEU A 293 -10.25 -26.55 10.08
C LEU A 293 -10.49 -25.27 10.89
N PHE A 294 -11.15 -25.35 12.04
CA PHE A 294 -11.48 -24.15 12.82
C PHE A 294 -10.29 -23.71 13.69
N PRO A 295 -9.84 -22.45 13.60
CA PRO A 295 -8.72 -21.97 14.40
C PRO A 295 -9.13 -21.62 15.83
N LEU A 296 -8.45 -22.21 16.82
CA LEU A 296 -8.65 -21.90 18.25
C LEU A 296 -7.49 -21.11 18.87
N LYS A 297 -6.34 -21.02 18.18
CA LYS A 297 -5.13 -20.35 18.68
C LYS A 297 -4.56 -19.41 17.64
N SER A 298 -3.85 -18.37 18.09
CA SER A 298 -3.18 -17.39 17.21
C SER A 298 -4.11 -16.80 16.15
N ILE A 299 -5.36 -16.52 16.51
CA ILE A 299 -6.34 -15.94 15.59
C ILE A 299 -5.85 -14.56 15.12
N SER A 300 -5.78 -14.40 13.82
CA SER A 300 -5.56 -13.13 13.13
C SER A 300 -6.80 -12.84 12.29
N SER A 301 -7.27 -11.60 12.36
CA SER A 301 -8.45 -11.17 11.63
C SER A 301 -8.23 -9.83 10.95
N THR A 302 -9.09 -9.57 9.97
CA THR A 302 -9.20 -8.28 9.32
C THR A 302 -10.66 -8.02 8.98
N VAL A 303 -11.13 -6.79 9.24
CA VAL A 303 -12.47 -6.34 8.88
C VAL A 303 -12.34 -5.26 7.83
N TYR A 304 -13.12 -5.38 6.76
CA TYR A 304 -13.05 -4.45 5.64
C TYR A 304 -14.43 -4.24 5.02
N LYS A 305 -14.57 -3.11 4.31
CA LYS A 305 -15.74 -2.80 3.53
C LYS A 305 -15.56 -3.35 2.11
N THR A 306 -16.49 -4.20 1.67
CA THR A 306 -16.49 -4.74 0.32
C THR A 306 -16.81 -3.65 -0.71
N LYS A 307 -16.57 -3.93 -2.00
CA LYS A 307 -16.95 -3.03 -3.10
C LYS A 307 -18.46 -2.78 -3.18
N THR A 308 -19.27 -3.69 -2.62
CA THR A 308 -20.73 -3.53 -2.52
C THR A 308 -21.16 -2.72 -1.29
N GLY A 309 -20.22 -2.25 -0.47
CA GLY A 309 -20.47 -1.43 0.71
C GLY A 309 -20.81 -2.22 1.99
N LEU A 310 -20.72 -3.55 1.96
CA LEU A 310 -20.97 -4.41 3.12
C LEU A 310 -19.69 -4.58 3.95
N TRP A 311 -19.83 -4.64 5.28
CA TRP A 311 -18.71 -5.00 6.14
C TRP A 311 -18.55 -6.51 6.18
N LYS A 312 -17.30 -6.96 6.09
CA LYS A 312 -16.94 -8.38 6.10
C LYS A 312 -15.70 -8.58 6.96
N ALA A 313 -15.77 -9.51 7.89
CA ALA A 313 -14.63 -10.00 8.64
C ALA A 313 -14.05 -11.25 7.96
N PHE A 314 -12.72 -11.35 7.98
CA PHE A 314 -11.99 -12.57 7.66
C PHE A 314 -11.07 -12.91 8.82
N MET A 315 -10.89 -14.20 9.08
CA MET A 315 -9.93 -14.68 10.07
C MET A 315 -9.22 -15.94 9.62
N MET A 316 -8.05 -16.18 10.21
CA MET A 316 -7.29 -17.42 10.16
C MET A 316 -6.55 -17.61 11.50
N GLY A 317 -6.12 -18.82 11.80
CA GLY A 317 -5.33 -19.11 12.99
C GLY A 317 -4.78 -20.53 12.94
N ASN A 318 -4.12 -20.94 14.03
CA ASN A 318 -3.65 -22.31 14.17
C ASN A 318 -4.84 -23.24 14.43
N VAL A 319 -4.84 -24.37 13.72
CA VAL A 319 -5.72 -25.52 13.96
C VAL A 319 -5.03 -26.49 14.94
N ASP A 320 -5.81 -27.27 15.69
CA ASP A 320 -5.26 -28.14 16.75
C ASP A 320 -4.61 -29.44 16.22
N ASP A 321 -4.93 -29.89 15.00
CA ASP A 321 -4.30 -31.08 14.39
C ASP A 321 -3.16 -30.69 13.45
N GLU A 322 -1.93 -30.67 14.00
CA GLU A 322 -0.71 -30.39 13.25
C GLU A 322 -0.11 -31.63 12.56
N THR A 323 -0.74 -32.82 12.69
CA THR A 323 -0.12 -34.08 12.25
C THR A 323 -0.21 -34.33 10.74
N ASN A 324 -1.03 -33.58 10.01
CA ASN A 324 -1.06 -33.52 8.55
C ASN A 324 -1.52 -32.12 8.07
N PRO A 325 -0.62 -31.16 7.79
CA PRO A 325 -1.03 -29.83 7.38
C PRO A 325 -1.52 -29.83 5.92
N VAL A 326 -2.82 -30.01 5.70
CA VAL A 326 -3.41 -30.07 4.35
C VAL A 326 -3.61 -28.67 3.75
N SER A 327 -3.84 -27.63 4.54
CA SER A 327 -3.84 -26.21 4.17
C SER A 327 -4.38 -25.37 5.33
N LEU A 328 -4.25 -24.03 5.24
CA LEU A 328 -5.00 -23.13 6.10
C LEU A 328 -6.32 -22.73 5.42
N THR A 329 -7.42 -22.95 6.12
CA THR A 329 -8.76 -22.53 5.69
C THR A 329 -9.13 -21.22 6.38
N PRO A 330 -9.23 -20.09 5.65
CA PRO A 330 -9.77 -18.86 6.20
C PRO A 330 -11.26 -19.01 6.51
N TRP A 331 -11.75 -18.22 7.45
CA TRP A 331 -13.17 -18.13 7.79
C TRP A 331 -13.64 -16.69 7.60
N PHE A 332 -14.89 -16.49 7.19
CA PHE A 332 -15.45 -15.15 7.06
C PHE A 332 -16.80 -15.03 7.75
N SER A 333 -17.15 -13.78 8.07
CA SER A 333 -18.47 -13.41 8.57
C SER A 333 -18.89 -12.05 8.03
N LEU A 334 -20.20 -11.86 7.88
CA LEU A 334 -20.80 -10.56 7.53
C LEU A 334 -21.45 -9.88 8.73
N ASP A 335 -21.75 -10.63 9.78
CA ASP A 335 -22.51 -10.19 10.96
C ASP A 335 -21.80 -10.48 12.29
N GLY A 336 -20.63 -11.11 12.27
CA GLY A 336 -19.87 -11.53 13.46
C GLY A 336 -20.48 -12.71 14.24
N LEU A 337 -21.76 -13.03 14.00
CA LEU A 337 -22.53 -14.09 14.68
C LEU A 337 -22.42 -15.43 13.96
N ARG A 338 -22.26 -15.41 12.63
CA ARG A 338 -22.16 -16.61 11.80
C ARG A 338 -20.87 -16.59 11.01
N TRP A 339 -20.09 -17.65 11.14
CA TRP A 339 -18.81 -17.78 10.44
C TRP A 339 -18.84 -18.98 9.50
N THR A 340 -18.35 -18.78 8.29
CA THR A 340 -18.34 -19.81 7.24
C THR A 340 -16.90 -20.06 6.78
N PRO A 341 -16.48 -21.33 6.61
CA PRO A 341 -15.17 -21.64 6.08
C PRO A 341 -15.08 -21.24 4.60
N VAL A 342 -13.92 -20.76 4.19
CA VAL A 342 -13.61 -20.39 2.79
C VAL A 342 -12.70 -21.47 2.22
N GLU A 343 -13.32 -22.55 1.78
CA GLU A 343 -12.60 -23.66 1.16
C GLU A 343 -12.27 -23.33 -0.29
N ALA A 344 -11.01 -23.57 -0.66
CA ALA A 344 -10.59 -23.45 -2.04
C ALA A 344 -11.21 -24.57 -2.88
N PRO A 345 -11.54 -24.32 -4.16
CA PRO A 345 -12.06 -25.36 -5.03
C PRO A 345 -11.04 -26.50 -5.18
N LEU A 346 -11.54 -27.73 -5.17
CA LEU A 346 -10.74 -28.91 -5.48
C LEU A 346 -10.41 -28.90 -6.98
N SER A 347 -9.15 -29.16 -7.31
CA SER A 347 -8.72 -29.42 -8.69
C SER A 347 -8.83 -30.91 -8.98
N SER A 348 -9.00 -31.27 -10.25
CA SER A 348 -8.90 -32.67 -10.70
C SER A 348 -7.46 -33.15 -10.86
N ASP A 349 -6.49 -32.27 -10.63
CA ASP A 349 -5.05 -32.52 -10.75
C ASP A 349 -4.41 -32.27 -9.38
N ASP A 350 -4.03 -33.35 -8.70
CA ASP A 350 -3.46 -33.32 -7.35
C ASP A 350 -2.18 -32.44 -7.25
N ALA A 351 -1.56 -32.07 -8.37
CA ALA A 351 -0.42 -31.14 -8.40
C ALA A 351 -0.82 -29.66 -8.25
N VAL A 352 -2.09 -29.30 -8.49
CA VAL A 352 -2.58 -27.92 -8.47
C VAL A 352 -3.44 -27.69 -7.25
N SER A 353 -2.91 -27.02 -6.23
CA SER A 353 -3.70 -26.55 -5.09
C SER A 353 -3.96 -25.04 -5.17
N TYR A 354 -5.22 -24.66 -4.98
CA TYR A 354 -5.64 -23.26 -4.83
C TYR A 354 -5.74 -22.83 -3.36
N SER A 355 -5.52 -23.74 -2.42
CA SER A 355 -5.63 -23.45 -0.99
C SER A 355 -4.45 -22.61 -0.49
N CYS A 356 -4.67 -21.90 0.61
CA CYS A 356 -3.56 -21.24 1.29
C CYS A 356 -2.68 -22.32 1.92
N SER A 357 -1.38 -22.31 1.59
CA SER A 357 -0.45 -23.25 2.23
C SER A 357 -0.49 -23.09 3.74
N TYR A 358 -0.31 -24.21 4.45
CA TYR A 358 -0.24 -24.18 5.90
C TYR A 358 0.96 -23.37 6.38
N MET A 359 0.76 -22.59 7.44
CA MET A 359 1.82 -21.86 8.14
C MET A 359 1.45 -21.72 9.62
N SER A 360 2.43 -21.82 10.52
CA SER A 360 2.21 -21.65 11.95
C SER A 360 2.15 -20.16 12.32
N GLN A 361 1.29 -19.81 13.28
CA GLN A 361 1.03 -18.43 13.71
C GLN A 361 0.67 -17.52 12.50
N PRO A 362 -0.39 -17.85 11.76
CA PRO A 362 -0.72 -17.10 10.56
C PRO A 362 -1.25 -15.71 10.91
N SER A 363 -0.95 -14.76 10.04
CA SER A 363 -1.47 -13.40 10.04
C SER A 363 -2.14 -13.12 8.71
N ILE A 364 -3.34 -12.54 8.75
CA ILE A 364 -4.05 -12.05 7.57
C ILE A 364 -4.17 -10.53 7.63
N ILE A 365 -3.81 -9.88 6.53
CA ILE A 365 -4.01 -8.45 6.35
C ILE A 365 -4.76 -8.19 5.05
N ARG A 366 -5.64 -7.18 5.07
CA ARG A 366 -6.27 -6.64 3.88
C ARG A 366 -5.45 -5.44 3.41
N TYR A 367 -4.76 -5.57 2.27
CA TYR A 367 -3.79 -4.60 1.78
C TYR A 367 -3.86 -4.50 0.25
N ASP A 368 -3.83 -3.29 -0.33
CA ASP A 368 -3.90 -3.07 -1.78
C ASP A 368 -5.02 -3.85 -2.50
N ASP A 369 -6.22 -3.76 -1.96
CA ASP A 369 -7.39 -4.47 -2.49
C ASP A 369 -7.34 -6.00 -2.53
N LYS A 370 -6.42 -6.59 -1.78
CA LYS A 370 -6.21 -8.04 -1.68
C LYS A 370 -5.97 -8.48 -0.25
N PHE A 371 -6.19 -9.76 0.02
CA PHE A 371 -5.72 -10.42 1.22
C PHE A 371 -4.29 -10.87 1.04
N TYR A 372 -3.49 -10.63 2.07
CA TYR A 372 -2.15 -11.18 2.20
C TYR A 372 -2.10 -12.01 3.48
N ALA A 373 -1.69 -13.27 3.34
CA ALA A 373 -1.47 -14.19 4.44
C ALA A 373 0.02 -14.53 4.55
N PHE A 374 0.51 -14.63 5.78
CA PHE A 374 1.90 -15.02 6.08
C PHE A 374 1.98 -15.52 7.52
N GLY A 375 3.05 -16.22 7.87
CA GLY A 375 3.18 -16.87 9.16
C GLY A 375 4.62 -16.85 9.65
N SER A 376 4.87 -17.65 10.69
CA SER A 376 6.23 -17.97 11.14
C SER A 376 7.07 -18.47 9.97
N ASN A 377 8.39 -18.39 10.11
CA ASN A 377 9.39 -18.59 9.07
C ASN A 377 9.41 -17.55 7.96
N PHE A 378 8.33 -16.78 7.74
CA PHE A 378 8.27 -15.71 6.75
C PHE A 378 8.70 -16.16 5.35
N ASP A 379 8.31 -17.38 4.96
CA ASP A 379 8.73 -18.00 3.70
C ASP A 379 8.27 -17.20 2.48
N ALA A 380 7.02 -16.73 2.50
CA ALA A 380 6.45 -15.84 1.50
C ALA A 380 5.15 -15.21 2.02
N PHE A 381 4.71 -14.18 1.30
CA PHE A 381 3.31 -13.81 1.31
C PHE A 381 2.51 -14.74 0.40
N TYR A 382 1.30 -15.09 0.83
CA TYR A 382 0.26 -15.70 0.01
C TYR A 382 -0.80 -14.64 -0.26
N VAL A 383 -1.18 -14.44 -1.51
CA VAL A 383 -2.13 -13.40 -1.91
C VAL A 383 -3.42 -14.00 -2.45
N SER A 384 -4.56 -13.39 -2.12
CA SER A 384 -5.86 -13.70 -2.69
C SER A 384 -6.69 -12.43 -2.85
N THR A 385 -7.45 -12.29 -3.93
CA THR A 385 -8.38 -11.15 -4.08
C THR A 385 -9.63 -11.33 -3.22
N GLU A 386 -10.16 -12.56 -3.17
CA GLU A 386 -11.44 -12.88 -2.53
C GLU A 386 -11.29 -13.72 -1.25
N GLY A 387 -10.07 -14.15 -0.92
CA GLY A 387 -9.77 -15.03 0.21
C GLY A 387 -10.01 -16.52 -0.06
N ILE A 388 -10.39 -16.88 -1.30
CA ILE A 388 -10.72 -18.25 -1.71
C ILE A 388 -9.51 -18.94 -2.35
N THR A 389 -9.00 -18.37 -3.44
CA THR A 389 -7.87 -18.91 -4.18
C THR A 389 -6.60 -18.15 -3.83
N TRP A 390 -5.57 -18.87 -3.42
CA TRP A 390 -4.33 -18.28 -2.91
C TRP A 390 -3.17 -18.55 -3.85
N SER A 391 -2.23 -17.62 -3.92
CA SER A 391 -1.03 -17.76 -4.72
C SER A 391 0.19 -17.26 -3.97
N LYS A 392 1.29 -18.01 -4.02
CA LYS A 392 2.57 -17.58 -3.45
C LYS A 392 3.10 -16.38 -4.21
N VAL A 393 3.45 -15.32 -3.48
CA VAL A 393 4.04 -14.13 -4.07
C VAL A 393 5.55 -14.33 -4.26
N ASN A 394 6.01 -14.15 -5.50
CA ASN A 394 7.42 -14.38 -5.88
C ASN A 394 8.14 -13.09 -6.34
N LYS A 395 7.45 -11.95 -6.41
CA LYS A 395 8.03 -10.67 -6.85
C LYS A 395 7.29 -9.49 -6.24
N LEU A 396 7.97 -8.34 -6.18
CA LEU A 396 7.47 -7.02 -5.77
C LEU A 396 7.05 -6.92 -4.30
N VAL A 397 6.28 -7.86 -3.76
CA VAL A 397 5.84 -7.90 -2.36
C VAL A 397 6.55 -9.06 -1.67
N LEU A 398 7.76 -8.79 -1.17
CA LEU A 398 8.64 -9.80 -0.58
C LEU A 398 9.04 -9.38 0.84
N PHE A 399 9.32 -10.35 1.69
CA PHE A 399 9.98 -10.10 2.97
C PHE A 399 11.48 -9.87 2.77
N PRO A 400 12.14 -9.10 3.64
CA PRO A 400 13.59 -9.08 3.73
C PRO A 400 14.12 -10.48 4.06
N GLU A 401 15.26 -10.88 3.49
CA GLU A 401 15.88 -12.19 3.75
C GLU A 401 16.14 -12.42 5.25
N VAL A 402 16.40 -11.36 6.01
CA VAL A 402 16.60 -11.41 7.47
C VAL A 402 15.36 -11.84 8.26
N PHE A 403 14.18 -11.94 7.63
CA PHE A 403 12.96 -12.44 8.29
C PHE A 403 12.86 -13.95 8.29
N LYS A 404 13.59 -14.64 7.39
CA LYS A 404 13.47 -16.08 7.23
C LYS A 404 13.78 -16.81 8.54
N LYS A 405 13.02 -17.87 8.82
CA LYS A 405 13.14 -18.73 10.01
C LYS A 405 12.87 -18.04 11.35
N ARG A 406 12.30 -16.83 11.34
CA ARG A 406 11.89 -16.15 12.57
C ARG A 406 10.43 -16.45 12.91
N SER A 407 10.12 -16.39 14.20
CA SER A 407 8.80 -16.59 14.80
C SER A 407 8.49 -15.46 15.80
N ASP A 408 7.37 -15.57 16.51
CA ASP A 408 7.04 -14.72 17.67
C ASP A 408 6.98 -13.23 17.32
N TYR A 409 6.18 -12.95 16.30
CA TYR A 409 5.98 -11.62 15.75
C TYR A 409 4.55 -11.13 15.97
N SER A 410 4.38 -9.82 15.95
CA SER A 410 3.08 -9.16 15.81
C SER A 410 3.06 -8.33 14.54
N ALA A 411 1.91 -8.29 13.87
CA ALA A 411 1.73 -7.55 12.64
C ALA A 411 0.50 -6.65 12.73
N VAL A 412 0.66 -5.39 12.33
CA VAL A 412 -0.44 -4.42 12.22
C VAL A 412 -0.27 -3.57 10.95
N VAL A 413 -1.37 -3.08 10.39
CA VAL A 413 -1.35 -2.17 9.25
C VAL A 413 -1.94 -0.83 9.68
N ASP A 414 -1.18 0.25 9.52
CA ASP A 414 -1.66 1.58 9.91
C ASP A 414 -2.47 2.30 8.82
N LYS A 415 -3.09 3.41 9.21
CA LYS A 415 -3.91 4.26 8.33
C LYS A 415 -3.16 4.80 7.11
N ASP A 416 -1.83 4.89 7.18
CA ASP A 416 -0.96 5.40 6.12
C ASP A 416 -0.38 4.26 5.25
N ASN A 417 -1.00 3.07 5.34
CA ASN A 417 -0.68 1.85 4.62
C ASN A 417 0.71 1.28 4.93
N TYR A 418 1.28 1.57 6.09
CA TYR A 418 2.48 0.87 6.55
C TYR A 418 2.10 -0.43 7.26
N ILE A 419 2.73 -1.52 6.82
CA ILE A 419 2.77 -2.80 7.51
C ILE A 419 3.88 -2.72 8.55
N TRP A 420 3.54 -2.92 9.81
CA TRP A 420 4.49 -3.00 10.91
C TRP A 420 4.66 -4.46 11.32
N ILE A 421 5.92 -4.91 11.40
CA ILE A 421 6.28 -6.20 11.98
C ILE A 421 7.10 -5.91 13.23
N VAL A 422 6.60 -6.36 14.37
CA VAL A 422 7.23 -6.21 15.68
C VAL A 422 7.63 -7.58 16.18
N TRP A 423 8.90 -7.75 16.54
CA TRP A 423 9.44 -9.05 16.93
C TRP A 423 9.56 -9.20 18.44
N GLY A 424 9.47 -10.45 18.90
CA GLY A 424 10.09 -10.87 20.15
C GLY A 424 11.61 -10.84 20.08
N GLY A 425 12.29 -11.50 21.02
CA GLY A 425 13.74 -11.41 21.15
C GLY A 425 14.15 -9.98 21.47
N SER A 426 15.09 -9.41 20.69
CA SER A 426 15.66 -8.07 20.89
C SER A 426 14.71 -6.88 20.66
N GLY A 427 13.41 -7.16 20.43
CA GLY A 427 12.40 -6.12 20.26
C GLY A 427 12.51 -5.36 18.95
N GLU A 428 13.01 -6.02 17.91
CA GLU A 428 13.22 -5.44 16.59
C GLU A 428 11.91 -5.04 15.91
N VAL A 429 11.93 -3.93 15.17
CA VAL A 429 10.75 -3.38 14.49
C VAL A 429 11.08 -3.12 13.04
N TRP A 430 10.19 -3.54 12.15
CA TRP A 430 10.27 -3.24 10.73
C TRP A 430 8.99 -2.60 10.24
N ARG A 431 9.16 -1.70 9.27
CA ARG A 431 8.05 -1.02 8.63
C ARG A 431 8.15 -1.15 7.12
N GLY A 432 7.11 -1.67 6.49
CA GLY A 432 7.02 -1.86 5.05
C GLY A 432 5.85 -1.10 4.44
N ARG A 433 6.00 -0.57 3.22
CA ARG A 433 4.87 -0.01 2.44
C ARG A 433 5.12 -0.16 0.94
N MET A 434 4.07 -0.39 0.15
CA MET A 434 4.16 -0.31 -1.32
C MET A 434 4.41 1.13 -1.76
N ASN A 435 5.31 1.34 -2.72
CA ASN A 435 5.70 2.69 -3.17
C ASN A 435 4.50 3.54 -3.63
N LYS A 436 3.49 2.93 -4.24
CA LYS A 436 2.29 3.63 -4.71
C LYS A 436 1.49 4.34 -3.61
N PHE A 437 1.56 3.87 -2.37
CA PHE A 437 0.92 4.55 -1.24
C PHE A 437 1.72 5.73 -0.70
N GLY A 438 2.95 5.94 -1.20
CA GLY A 438 3.81 7.06 -0.81
C GLY A 438 3.77 8.25 -1.74
N PHE A 439 3.07 8.16 -2.87
CA PHE A 439 2.97 9.29 -3.81
C PHE A 439 1.83 10.21 -3.39
N GLU A 440 2.14 11.46 -3.08
CA GLU A 440 1.13 12.50 -3.03
C GLU A 440 0.60 12.71 -4.46
N ILE A 441 -0.70 12.48 -4.65
CA ILE A 441 -1.38 12.91 -5.87
C ILE A 441 -1.48 14.44 -5.75
N LYS A 442 -0.54 15.15 -6.41
CA LYS A 442 -0.55 16.61 -6.48
C LYS A 442 -1.57 17.13 -7.48
#